data_AF-A0A5K0YWM9-F1
#
_entry.id   AF-A0A5K0YWM9-F1
#
_cell.length_a   1.000
_cell.length_b   1.000
_cell.length_c   1.000
_cell.angle_alpha   90.00
_cell.angle_beta   90.00
_cell.angle_gamma   90.00
#
_symmetry.space_group_name_H-M   'P 1'
#
loop_
_entity.id
_entity.type
_entity.pdbx_description
1 polymer ?
#
loop_
_entity_poly.entity_id
_entity_poly.type
_entity_poly.pdbx_seq_one_letter_code
_entity_poly.pdbx_strand_id
1 'polypeptide(L)'
;VATVDKFQGQQNDFILLSLVRTRFVGHLRDVRRLIVAMSRARLGLYVFCRRSLFEQCYELQPTFRLLLQRPDQLGLTLDEPTTFTDRHVGDTGTMHLVSGIQEMDSIVNFRMHQLYQ
;
A
#
# COMPACT_ATOMS: atom_id res chain seq x y z
N VAL A 1 10.80 7.88 7.57
CA VAL A 1 10.92 6.43 7.27
C VAL A 1 11.36 5.71 8.54
N ALA A 2 10.59 4.74 9.02
CA ALA A 2 10.89 4.00 10.26
C ALA A 2 10.43 2.53 10.14
N THR A 3 10.99 1.64 10.97
CA THR A 3 10.49 0.26 11.08
C THR A 3 9.23 0.20 11.94
N VAL A 4 8.42 -0.85 11.74
CA VAL A 4 7.17 -1.06 12.51
C VAL A 4 7.40 -1.01 14.02
N ASP A 5 8.52 -1.55 14.51
CA ASP A 5 8.80 -1.58 15.96
C ASP A 5 9.09 -0.20 16.53
N LYS A 6 9.78 0.66 15.77
CA LYS A 6 10.04 2.06 16.16
C LYS A 6 8.81 2.95 16.00
N PHE A 7 7.75 2.45 15.35
CA PHE A 7 6.52 3.18 15.07
C PHE A 7 5.36 2.81 16.00
N GLN A 8 5.65 2.11 17.10
CA GLN A 8 4.63 1.79 18.11
C GLN A 8 4.15 3.05 18.84
N GLY A 9 2.83 3.25 18.89
CA GLY A 9 2.20 4.40 19.55
C GLY A 9 1.98 5.62 18.65
N GLN A 10 2.51 5.63 17.43
CA GLN A 10 2.30 6.69 16.45
C GLN A 10 1.23 6.28 15.42
N GLN A 11 0.50 7.25 14.89
CA GLN A 11 -0.48 7.07 13.81
C GLN A 11 -0.23 8.14 12.76
N ASN A 12 -0.33 7.77 11.49
CA ASN A 12 -0.29 8.71 10.37
C ASN A 12 -1.55 8.54 9.53
N ASP A 13 -1.87 9.61 8.80
CA ASP A 13 -3.01 9.57 7.89
C ASP A 13 -2.78 8.58 6.75
N PHE A 14 -1.57 8.56 6.19
CA PHE A 14 -1.17 7.62 5.16
C PHE A 14 0.07 6.80 5.58
N ILE A 15 0.02 5.49 5.35
CA ILE A 15 1.14 4.58 5.60
C ILE A 15 1.47 3.82 4.31
N LEU A 16 2.75 3.85 3.93
CA LEU A 16 3.33 3.01 2.89
C LEU A 16 4.13 1.90 3.58
N LEU A 17 3.61 0.67 3.53
CA LEU A 17 4.19 -0.50 4.18
C LEU A 17 4.89 -1.38 3.14
N SER A 18 6.20 -1.52 3.26
CA SER A 18 6.97 -2.52 2.48
C SER A 18 7.25 -3.74 3.33
N LEU A 19 6.83 -4.92 2.86
CA LEU A 19 7.10 -6.18 3.56
C LEU A 19 8.48 -6.77 3.24
N VAL A 20 9.17 -6.25 2.21
CA VAL A 20 10.57 -6.56 1.79
C VAL A 20 10.87 -8.01 1.42
N ARG A 21 10.27 -9.00 2.08
CA ARG A 21 10.58 -10.42 1.99
C ARG A 21 10.06 -11.02 0.69
N THR A 22 10.93 -11.74 -0.02
CA THR A 22 10.63 -12.36 -1.32
C THR A 22 10.85 -13.87 -1.34
N ARG A 23 11.61 -14.45 -0.39
CA ARG A 23 11.90 -15.90 -0.35
C ARG A 23 11.28 -16.62 0.85
N PHE A 24 11.33 -16.00 2.04
CA PHE A 24 10.79 -16.55 3.29
C PHE A 24 10.18 -15.43 4.12
N VAL A 25 9.01 -15.65 4.71
CA VAL A 25 8.29 -14.65 5.53
C VAL A 25 9.13 -14.18 6.73
N GLY A 26 9.87 -15.07 7.39
CA GLY A 26 10.74 -14.71 8.52
C GLY A 26 9.95 -14.21 9.74
N HIS A 27 10.47 -13.19 10.45
CA HIS A 27 9.84 -12.65 11.67
C HIS A 27 8.48 -11.95 11.45
N LEU A 28 8.06 -11.76 10.19
CA LEU A 28 6.71 -11.29 9.84
C LEU A 28 5.62 -12.33 10.13
N ARG A 29 5.96 -13.57 10.51
CA ARG A 29 5.01 -14.54 11.05
C ARG A 29 4.34 -14.06 12.35
N ASP A 30 4.94 -13.10 13.05
CA ASP A 30 4.28 -12.50 14.20
C ASP A 30 3.11 -11.61 13.73
N VAL A 31 1.91 -12.21 13.73
CA VAL A 31 0.64 -11.57 13.39
C VAL A 31 0.46 -10.26 14.15
N ARG A 32 0.97 -10.16 15.38
CA ARG A 32 0.86 -8.95 16.21
C ARG A 32 1.59 -7.77 15.56
N ARG A 33 2.74 -8.02 14.92
CA ARG A 33 3.50 -6.96 14.21
C ARG A 33 2.78 -6.51 12.95
N LEU A 34 2.14 -7.43 12.22
CA LEU A 34 1.35 -7.08 11.05
C LEU A 34 0.11 -6.28 11.42
N ILE A 35 -0.65 -6.72 12.44
CA ILE A 35 -1.84 -5.99 12.93
C ILE A 35 -1.46 -4.58 13.35
N VAL A 36 -0.36 -4.42 14.10
CA VAL A 36 0.15 -3.11 14.51
C VAL A 36 0.45 -2.24 13.30
N ALA A 37 1.09 -2.77 12.26
CA ALA A 37 1.40 -2.00 11.05
C ALA A 37 0.12 -1.57 10.30
N MET A 38 -0.89 -2.44 10.23
CA MET A 38 -2.15 -2.14 9.55
C MET A 38 -3.03 -1.16 10.33
N SER A 39 -2.98 -1.18 11.65
CA SER A 39 -3.79 -0.30 12.50
C SER A 39 -3.19 1.11 12.66
N ARG A 40 -2.08 1.42 11.99
CA ARG A 40 -1.40 2.74 12.09
C ARG A 40 -1.84 3.75 11.04
N ALA A 41 -2.52 3.31 9.98
CA ALA A 41 -3.06 4.18 8.95
C ALA A 41 -4.47 4.66 9.34
N ARG A 42 -4.70 5.97 9.31
CA ARG A 42 -6.03 6.55 9.58
C ARG A 42 -6.89 6.70 8.33
N LEU A 43 -6.28 7.11 7.21
CA LEU A 43 -6.98 7.40 5.94
C LEU A 43 -6.60 6.41 4.84
N GLY A 44 -5.34 5.98 4.75
CA GLY A 44 -4.90 5.09 3.67
C GLY A 44 -3.69 4.22 4.01
N LEU A 45 -3.77 2.94 3.64
CA LEU A 45 -2.70 1.96 3.79
C LEU A 45 -2.34 1.38 2.42
N TYR A 46 -1.09 1.57 2.01
CA TYR A 46 -0.53 1.01 0.78
C TYR A 46 0.51 -0.06 1.12
N VAL A 47 0.29 -1.31 0.67
CA VAL A 47 1.14 -2.45 1.02
C VAL A 47 1.89 -2.96 -0.21
N PHE A 48 3.22 -3.01 -0.11
CA PHE A 48 4.11 -3.53 -1.15
C PHE A 48 4.68 -4.87 -0.68
N CYS A 49 4.35 -5.96 -1.37
CA CYS A 49 4.80 -7.30 -0.99
C CYS A 49 4.81 -8.29 -2.16
N ARG A 50 5.47 -9.43 -1.96
CA ARG A 50 5.38 -10.56 -2.90
C ARG A 50 4.15 -11.40 -2.56
N ARG A 51 3.03 -11.15 -3.24
CA ARG A 51 1.75 -11.86 -3.03
C ARG A 51 1.91 -13.37 -2.80
N SER A 52 2.58 -14.06 -3.73
CA SER A 52 2.70 -15.53 -3.69
C SER A 52 3.39 -16.07 -2.42
N LEU A 53 4.27 -15.28 -1.80
CA LEU A 53 4.93 -15.67 -0.55
C LEU A 53 4.00 -15.53 0.66
N PHE A 54 3.20 -14.46 0.68
CA PHE A 54 2.35 -14.14 1.83
C PHE A 54 1.00 -14.87 1.79
N GLU A 55 0.50 -15.19 0.60
CA GLU A 55 -0.70 -16.01 0.40
C GLU A 55 -0.54 -17.44 0.95
N GLN A 56 0.69 -17.97 0.91
CA GLN A 56 1.04 -19.28 1.46
C GLN A 56 1.25 -19.26 2.99
N CYS A 57 1.25 -18.09 3.63
CA CYS A 57 1.49 -17.97 5.07
C CYS A 57 0.18 -18.11 5.85
N TYR A 58 0.00 -19.22 6.56
CA TYR A 58 -1.21 -19.51 7.31
C TYR A 58 -1.55 -18.43 8.36
N GLU A 59 -0.53 -17.94 9.08
CA GLU A 59 -0.70 -16.95 10.15
C GLU A 59 -1.23 -15.59 9.64
N LEU A 60 -0.93 -15.25 8.38
CA LEU A 60 -1.30 -13.97 7.77
C LEU A 60 -2.52 -14.08 6.84
N GLN A 61 -2.99 -15.30 6.59
CA GLN A 61 -4.13 -15.60 5.74
C GLN A 61 -5.40 -14.79 6.05
N PRO A 62 -5.85 -14.58 7.32
CA PRO A 62 -7.09 -13.83 7.57
C PRO A 62 -6.99 -12.38 7.08
N THR A 63 -5.83 -11.76 7.28
CA THR A 63 -5.58 -10.38 6.87
C THR A 63 -5.41 -10.27 5.35
N PHE A 64 -4.63 -11.17 4.74
CA PHE A 64 -4.43 -11.17 3.30
C PHE A 64 -5.70 -11.53 2.53
N ARG A 65 -6.58 -12.37 3.09
CA ARG A 65 -7.88 -12.66 2.48
C ARG A 65 -8.73 -11.41 2.30
N LEU A 66 -8.67 -10.46 3.24
CA LEU A 66 -9.37 -9.17 3.12
C LEU A 66 -8.69 -8.24 2.10
N LEU A 67 -7.36 -8.23 2.06
CA LEU A 67 -6.61 -7.43 1.08
C LEU A 67 -6.83 -7.93 -0.36
N LEU A 68 -6.84 -9.25 -0.55
CA LEU A 68 -7.01 -9.91 -1.85
C LEU A 68 -8.45 -9.88 -2.39
N GLN A 69 -9.41 -9.32 -1.65
CA GLN A 69 -10.72 -8.95 -2.20
C GLN A 69 -10.64 -7.74 -3.15
N ARG A 70 -9.53 -7.00 -3.10
CA ARG A 70 -9.24 -5.88 -3.99
C ARG A 70 -8.23 -6.28 -5.07
N PRO A 71 -8.14 -5.55 -6.18
CA PRO A 71 -7.09 -5.73 -7.18
C PRO A 71 -5.70 -5.73 -6.52
N ASP A 72 -4.80 -6.58 -7.00
CA ASP A 72 -3.42 -6.69 -6.53
C ASP A 72 -2.45 -5.74 -7.25
N GLN A 73 -2.98 -4.93 -8.17
CA GLN A 73 -2.29 -3.84 -8.83
C GLN A 73 -2.65 -2.51 -8.18
N LEU A 74 -1.70 -1.58 -8.17
CA LEU A 74 -1.93 -0.23 -7.66
C LEU A 74 -2.84 0.53 -8.63
N GLY A 75 -4.04 0.88 -8.17
CA GLY A 75 -4.95 1.76 -8.89
C GLY A 75 -4.70 3.23 -8.55
N LEU A 76 -4.47 4.06 -9.54
CA LEU A 76 -4.29 5.51 -9.40
C LEU A 76 -5.39 6.26 -10.15
N THR A 77 -5.90 7.35 -9.56
CA THR A 77 -6.72 8.32 -10.30
C THR A 77 -5.79 9.40 -10.84
N LEU A 78 -5.50 9.39 -12.14
CA LEU A 78 -4.58 10.35 -12.77
C LEU A 78 -5.26 11.67 -13.17
N ASP A 79 -6.57 11.77 -13.03
CA ASP A 79 -7.33 12.97 -13.41
C ASP A 79 -7.56 13.94 -12.23
N GLU A 80 -7.12 13.57 -11.03
CA GLU A 80 -7.23 14.38 -9.81
C GLU A 80 -5.86 14.94 -9.42
N PRO A 81 -5.54 16.20 -9.77
CA PRO A 81 -4.27 16.84 -9.40
C PRO A 81 -4.29 17.48 -8.01
N THR A 82 -5.44 17.49 -7.32
CA THR A 82 -5.63 18.20 -6.05
C THR A 82 -5.14 17.37 -4.86
N THR A 83 -4.68 18.07 -3.81
CA THR A 83 -4.24 17.44 -2.54
C THR A 83 -5.39 16.89 -1.69
N PHE A 84 -6.62 17.29 -2.02
CA PHE A 84 -7.86 16.83 -1.40
C PHE A 84 -8.84 16.36 -2.47
N THR A 85 -9.72 15.44 -2.10
CA THR A 85 -10.80 14.94 -2.96
C THR A 85 -12.09 14.94 -2.16
N ASP A 86 -13.18 15.39 -2.77
CA ASP A 86 -14.53 15.33 -2.18
C ASP A 86 -15.23 14.00 -2.51
N ARG A 87 -14.52 13.10 -3.19
CA ARG A 87 -15.05 11.78 -3.54
C ARG A 87 -15.28 10.94 -2.30
N HIS A 88 -16.43 10.29 -2.28
CA HIS A 88 -16.73 9.27 -1.28
C HIS A 88 -15.86 8.03 -1.49
N VAL A 89 -15.60 7.30 -0.40
CA VAL A 89 -14.76 6.08 -0.39
C VAL A 89 -15.22 5.01 -1.40
N GLY A 90 -16.53 4.95 -1.70
CA GLY A 90 -17.09 4.01 -2.69
C GLY A 90 -16.97 4.47 -4.15
N ASP A 91 -16.67 5.74 -4.38
CA ASP A 91 -16.49 6.30 -5.72
C ASP A 91 -15.00 6.25 -6.07
N THR A 92 -14.61 5.22 -6.83
CA THR A 92 -13.23 5.00 -7.27
C THR A 92 -12.88 5.69 -8.59
N GLY A 93 -13.83 6.34 -9.27
CA GLY A 93 -13.60 7.06 -10.53
C GLY A 93 -12.88 6.21 -11.59
N THR A 94 -12.20 6.88 -12.53
CA THR A 94 -11.38 6.20 -13.55
C THR A 94 -10.06 5.76 -12.94
N MET A 95 -9.98 4.46 -12.61
CA MET A 95 -8.81 3.87 -11.99
C MET A 95 -7.82 3.39 -13.05
N HIS A 96 -6.64 3.97 -13.08
CA HIS A 96 -5.51 3.52 -13.87
C HIS A 96 -4.71 2.47 -13.09
N LEU A 97 -4.76 1.21 -13.52
CA LEU A 97 -4.00 0.13 -12.90
C LEU A 97 -2.54 0.16 -13.36
N VAL A 98 -1.63 0.36 -12.41
CA VAL A 98 -0.20 0.38 -12.66
C VAL A 98 0.32 -1.05 -12.77
N SER A 99 0.88 -1.38 -13.93
CA SER A 99 1.41 -2.69 -14.30
C SER A 99 2.73 -3.02 -13.58
N GLY A 100 3.51 -2.02 -13.18
CA GLY A 100 4.78 -2.23 -12.49
C GLY A 100 5.56 -0.96 -12.15
N ILE A 101 6.77 -1.15 -11.63
CA ILE A 101 7.62 -0.06 -11.12
C ILE A 101 8.08 0.88 -12.24
N GLN A 102 8.36 0.37 -13.43
CA GLN A 102 8.78 1.18 -14.59
C GLN A 102 7.70 2.16 -15.03
N GLU A 103 6.45 1.70 -15.04
CA GLU A 103 5.31 2.55 -15.33
C GLU A 103 5.06 3.56 -14.20
N MET A 104 5.16 3.13 -12.94
CA MET A 104 5.06 4.04 -11.80
C MET A 104 6.10 5.17 -11.87
N ASP A 105 7.35 4.84 -12.22
CA ASP A 105 8.42 5.82 -12.39
C ASP A 105 8.10 6.81 -13.52
N SER A 106 7.60 6.31 -14.66
CA SER A 106 7.16 7.14 -15.78
C SER A 106 6.05 8.11 -15.38
N ILE A 107 5.04 7.63 -14.63
CA ILE A 107 3.94 8.45 -14.12
C ILE A 107 4.46 9.55 -13.17
N VAL A 108 5.33 9.18 -12.22
CA VAL A 108 5.89 10.13 -11.25
C VAL A 108 6.74 11.18 -11.95
N ASN A 109 7.62 10.79 -12.88
CA ASN A 109 8.46 11.71 -13.65
C ASN A 109 7.61 12.69 -14.46
N PHE A 110 6.58 12.20 -15.15
CA PHE A 110 5.63 13.04 -15.88
C PHE A 110 4.97 14.08 -14.95
N ARG A 111 4.47 13.66 -13.79
CA ARG A 111 3.81 14.55 -12.82
C ARG A 111 4.77 15.55 -12.19
N MET A 112 5.99 15.14 -11.87
CA MET A 112 7.02 16.04 -11.34
C MET A 112 7.35 17.12 -12.37
N HIS A 113 7.52 16.77 -13.64
CA HIS A 113 7.74 17.76 -14.69
C HIS A 113 6.59 18.77 -14.81
N GLN A 114 5.34 18.33 -14.67
CA GLN A 114 4.18 19.24 -14.69
C GLN A 114 4.11 20.18 -13.48
N LEU A 115 4.62 19.76 -12.31
CA LEU A 115 4.59 20.56 -11.09
C LEU A 115 5.73 21.60 -11.01
N TYR A 116 6.85 21.33 -11.68
CA TYR A 116 8.03 22.20 -11.71
C TYR A 116 8.09 23.13 -12.94
N GLN A 117 7.07 23.11 -13.79
CA GLN A 117 6.85 24.09 -14.86
C GLN A 117 5.80 25.11 -14.43
#